data_AF-A0A1F7PF69-F1
#
_entry.id   AF-A0A1F7PF69-F1
#
_cell.length_a   1.000
_cell.length_b   1.000
_cell.length_c   1.000
_cell.angle_alpha   90.00
_cell.angle_beta   90.00
_cell.angle_gamma   90.00
#
_symmetry.space_group_name_H-M   'P 1'
#
loop_
_entity.id
_entity.type
_entity.pdbx_description
1 polymer ?
#
loop_
_entity_poly.entity_id
_entity_poly.type
_entity_poly.pdbx_seq_one_letter_code
_entity_poly.pdbx_strand_id
1 'polypeptide(L)' 'MPDMDGLGLDRELTARHPGLARRTVFVSGDALTSETQRFLSGAGTRSIGKAFSLRDLRQEVGDWDTGGGGRQR' A
#
# COMPACT_ATOMS: atom_id res chain seq x y z
N MET A 1 13.51 4.78 1.20
CA MET A 1 13.13 6.17 0.91
C MET A 1 13.75 7.02 2.00
N PRO A 2 14.64 7.97 1.68
CA PRO A 2 15.39 8.72 2.69
C PRO A 2 14.57 9.82 3.40
N ASP A 3 13.58 10.42 2.73
CA ASP A 3 12.86 11.60 3.27
C ASP A 3 11.46 11.30 3.82
N MET A 4 10.85 10.18 3.43
CA MET A 4 9.49 9.80 3.80
C MET A 4 9.40 8.29 3.99
N ASP A 5 8.82 7.84 5.09
CA ASP A 5 8.54 6.43 5.34
C ASP A 5 7.21 5.99 4.70
N GLY A 6 6.99 4.68 4.60
CA GLY A 6 5.76 4.15 4.00
C GLY A 6 4.49 4.59 4.72
N LEU A 7 4.57 4.86 6.02
CA LEU A 7 3.46 5.33 6.85
C LEU A 7 3.09 6.78 6.52
N GLY A 8 4.08 7.65 6.35
CA GLY A 8 3.90 9.03 5.93
C GLY A 8 3.28 9.10 4.53
N LEU A 9 3.72 8.22 3.63
CA LEU A 9 3.14 8.10 2.30
C LEU A 9 1.68 7.63 2.34
N ASP A 10 1.34 6.63 3.16
CA ASP A 10 -0.04 6.15 3.30
C ASP A 10 -0.99 7.24 3.83
N ARG A 11 -0.55 8.01 4.84
CA ARG A 11 -1.33 9.13 5.39
C ARG A 11 -1.61 10.19 4.32
N GLU A 12 -0.59 10.52 3.52
CA GLU A 12 -0.71 11.52 2.47
C GLU A 12 -1.62 11.06 1.32
N LEU A 13 -1.47 9.79 0.91
CA LEU A 13 -2.33 9.17 -0.09
C LEU A 13 -3.77 9.10 0.38
N THR A 14 -4.02 8.71 1.63
CA THR A 14 -5.37 8.62 2.19
C THR A 14 -6.03 9.99 2.27
N ALA A 15 -5.28 11.03 2.64
CA ALA A 15 -5.80 12.39 2.77
C ALA A 15 -6.04 13.09 1.41
N ARG A 16 -5.10 12.97 0.46
CA ARG A 16 -5.15 13.72 -0.82
C ARG A 16 -5.68 12.91 -1.99
N HIS A 17 -5.49 11.60 -1.99
CA HIS A 17 -5.80 10.72 -3.11
C HIS A 17 -6.39 9.37 -2.65
N PRO A 18 -7.56 9.36 -1.98
CA PRO A 18 -8.12 8.14 -1.39
C PRO A 18 -8.38 7.01 -2.42
N GLY A 19 -8.60 7.35 -3.69
CA GLY A 19 -8.68 6.37 -4.77
C GLY A 19 -7.35 5.67 -5.08
N LEU A 20 -6.24 6.39 -4.96
CA LEU A 20 -4.89 5.85 -5.14
C LEU A 20 -4.44 5.05 -3.91
N ALA A 21 -4.79 5.51 -2.70
CA ALA A 21 -4.55 4.78 -1.46
C ALA A 21 -5.10 3.34 -1.52
N ARG A 22 -6.34 3.18 -2.01
CA ARG A 22 -6.97 1.85 -2.19
C ARG A 22 -6.29 0.94 -3.23
N ARG A 23 -5.49 1.51 -4.12
CA ARG A 23 -4.75 0.81 -5.20
C ARG A 23 -3.24 0.78 -4.91
N THR A 24 -2.85 0.99 -3.65
CA THR A 24 -1.45 0.94 -3.24
C THR A 24 -1.22 -0.29 -2.38
N VAL A 25 -0.11 -1.00 -2.65
CA VAL A 25 0.36 -2.12 -1.81
C VAL A 25 1.71 -1.71 -1.24
N PHE A 26 1.80 -1.73 0.09
CA PHE A 26 3.04 -1.42 0.79
C PHE A 26 3.89 -2.67 0.99
N VAL A 27 5.18 -2.53 0.77
CA VAL A 27 6.14 -3.61 0.96
C VAL A 27 6.96 -3.32 2.20
N SER A 28 6.77 -4.10 3.26
CA SER A 28 7.59 -4.00 4.47
C SER A 28 8.76 -4.98 4.40
N GLY A 29 9.99 -4.49 4.62
CA GLY A 29 11.19 -5.32 4.73
C GLY A 29 11.83 -5.21 6.11
N ASP A 30 12.26 -6.36 6.63
CA ASP A 30 12.83 -6.63 7.96
C ASP A 30 12.13 -5.98 9.16
N ALA A 31 11.52 -6.84 9.99
CA ALA A 31 10.74 -6.52 11.18
C ALA A 31 9.70 -5.40 10.95
N LEU A 32 8.49 -5.82 10.54
CA LEU A 32 7.29 -5.04 10.84
C LEU A 32 7.32 -4.70 12.34
N THR A 33 7.64 -3.45 12.68
CA THR A 33 7.39 -2.97 14.04
C THR A 33 5.91 -3.18 14.33
N SER A 34 5.56 -3.51 15.57
CA SER A 34 4.17 -3.75 15.96
C SER A 34 3.26 -2.56 15.60
N GLU A 35 3.82 -1.35 15.55
CA GLU A 35 3.16 -0.12 15.07
C GLU A 35 2.81 -0.18 13.59
N THR A 36 3.71 -0.69 12.75
CA THR A 36 3.47 -0.87 11.31
C THR A 36 2.38 -1.91 11.08
N GLN A 37 2.42 -3.04 11.79
CA GLN A 37 1.35 -4.06 11.72
C GLN A 37 -0.02 -3.51 12.16
N ARG A 38 -0.06 -2.76 13.26
CA ARG A 38 -1.29 -2.18 13.81
C ARG A 38 -1.87 -1.12 12.88
N PHE A 39 -1.02 -0.31 12.26
CA PHE A 39 -1.43 0.69 11.30
C PHE A 39 -1.98 0.04 10.01
N LEU A 40 -1.30 -0.97 9.49
CA LEU A 40 -1.75 -1.73 8.32
C LEU A 40 -3.08 -2.46 8.56
N SER A 41 -3.27 -3.03 9.75
CA SER A 41 -4.52 -3.70 10.15
C SER A 41 -5.70 -2.73 10.31
N GLY A 42 -5.44 -1.48 10.69
CA GLY A 42 -6.47 -0.47 10.94
C GLY A 42 -6.88 0.35 9.72
N ALA A 43 -5.99 0.51 8.74
CA ALA A 43 -6.19 1.43 7.61
C ALA A 43 -6.89 0.78 6.39
N GLY A 44 -7.07 -0.54 6.36
CA GLY A 44 -7.52 -1.25 5.15
C GLY A 44 -6.46 -1.24 4.03
N THR A 45 -5.24 -0.84 4.37
CA THR A 45 -4.09 -0.73 3.48
C THR A 45 -3.52 -2.10 3.20
N ARG A 46 -3.38 -2.45 1.92
CA ARG A 46 -2.80 -3.73 1.49
C ARG A 46 -1.29 -3.70 1.73
N SER A 47 -0.76 -4.79 2.28
CA SER A 47 0.67 -4.88 2.56
C SER A 47 1.20 -6.29 2.40
N ILE A 48 2.47 -6.38 2.01
CA ILE A 48 3.18 -7.64 1.81
C ILE A 48 4.54 -7.59 2.52
N GLY A 49 4.82 -8.64 3.31
CA GLY A 49 6.07 -8.78 4.06
C GLY A 49 7.18 -9.37 3.20
N LYS A 50 8.42 -8.86 3.31
CA LYS A 50 9.59 -9.52 2.73
C LYS A 50 10.12 -10.63 3.64
N ALA A 51 10.67 -11.71 3.08
CA ALA A 51 10.74 -12.02 1.65
C ALA A 51 9.39 -12.58 1.13
N PHE A 52 8.88 -12.04 0.03
CA PHE A 52 7.65 -12.52 -0.62
C PHE A 52 7.95 -13.07 -2.02
N SER A 53 7.10 -14.00 -2.49
CA SER A 53 7.17 -14.51 -3.85
C SER A 53 6.38 -13.64 -4.84
N LEU A 54 6.66 -13.80 -6.13
CA LEU A 54 5.85 -13.17 -7.19
C LEU A 54 4.37 -13.61 -7.14
N ARG A 55 4.09 -14.83 -6.64
CA ARG A 55 2.72 -15.31 -6.46
C ARG A 55 2.00 -14.53 -5.36
N ASP A 56 2.69 -14.21 -4.27
CA ASP A 56 2.13 -13.46 -3.14
C ASP A 56 1.86 -12.01 -3.58
N LEU A 57 2.79 -11.41 -4.34
CA LEU A 57 2.59 -10.09 -4.93
C LEU A 57 1.37 -10.05 -5.86
N ARG A 58 1.21 -11.07 -6.72
CA ARG A 58 0.05 -11.17 -7.63
C ARG A 58 -1.27 -11.35 -6.90
N GLN A 59 -1.29 -12.00 -5.74
CA GLN A 59 -2.51 -12.12 -4.92
C GLN A 59 -2.90 -10.78 -4.28
N GLU A 60 -1.93 -10.04 -3.75
CA GLU A 60 -2.18 -8.75 -3.09
C GLU A 60 -2.58 -7.64 -4.07
N VAL A 61 -1.93 -7.61 -5.23
CA VAL A 61 -2.31 -6.73 -6.34
C VAL A 61 -3.62 -7.21 -6.94
N GLY A 62 -3.77 -8.52 -7.20
CA GLY A 62 -4.90 -9.07 -7.94
C GLY A 62 -4.92 -8.57 -9.40
N ASP A 63 -6.04 -8.76 -10.08
CA ASP A 63 -6.27 -8.15 -11.39
C ASP A 63 -6.66 -6.68 -11.16
N TRP A 64 -5.68 -5.83 -10.88
CA TRP A 64 -5.88 -4.38 -10.97
C TRP A 64 -6.24 -4.07 -12.40
N ASP A 65 -7.55 -3.98 -12.66
CA ASP A 65 -8.03 -3.49 -13.92
C ASP A 65 -7.37 -2.13 -14.17
N THR A 66 -6.70 -2.03 -15.31
CA THR A 66 -5.99 -0.80 -15.71
C THR A 66 -7.01 0.29 -16.10
N GLY A 67 -8.31 -0.04 -16.08
CA GLY A 67 -9.45 0.86 -16.21
C GLY A 67 -9.54 1.90 -15.08
N GLY A 68 -8.73 2.95 -15.17
CA GLY A 68 -8.78 4.08 -14.26
C GLY A 68 -8.17 5.37 -14.81
N GLY A 69 -8.00 5.48 -16.13
CA GLY A 69 -7.79 6.76 -16.81
C GLY A 69 -9.13 7.46 -17.03
N GLY A 70 -9.73 8.00 -15.97
CA GLY A 70 -11.08 8.57 -16.01
C GLY A 70 -11.16 9.96 -15.40
N ARG A 71 -10.72 10.97 -16.15
CA ARG A 71 -11.21 12.37 -16.19
C ARG A 71 -11.62 12.99 -14.84
N GLN A 72 -10.72 13.76 -14.23
CA GLN A 72 -11.15 14.91 -13.44
C GLN A 72 -11.46 16.06 -14.41
N ARG A 73 -12.75 16.38 -14.49
CA ARG A 73 -13.27 17.63 -15.05
C ARG A 73 -13.17 18.73 -14.00
#